data_AF-A0A5B6UPR0-F1
#
_entry.id   AF-A0A5B6UPR0-F1
#
_cell.length_a   1.000
_cell.length_b   1.000
_cell.length_c   1.000
_cell.angle_alpha   90.00
_cell.angle_beta   90.00
_cell.angle_gamma   90.00
#
_symmetry.space_group_name_H-M   'P 1'
#
loop_
_entity.id
_entity.type
_entity.pdbx_description
1 polymer ?
#
loop_
_entity_poly.entity_id
_entity_poly.type
_entity_poly.pdbx_seq_one_letter_code
_entity_poly.pdbx_strand_id
1 'polypeptide(L)'
;MAMGFLGFALFLFLSLDLDQGSPSSASAASSSSTSQNVEITYGTVLKLMHEKTKFRLHSHDVPYGSGSGQQSVTGFPNVDDSNSYWVFSFFLSLL
;
A
#
# COMPACT_ATOMS: atom_id res chain seq x y z
N MET A 1 38.56 26.22 26.39
CA MET A 1 38.09 24.89 25.94
C MET A 1 36.60 24.96 25.63
N ALA A 2 36.22 25.51 24.47
CA ALA A 2 34.81 25.57 24.03
C ALA A 2 34.70 25.47 22.50
N MET A 3 35.74 25.91 21.77
CA MET A 3 35.79 25.84 20.31
C MET A 3 35.90 24.41 19.74
N GLY A 4 36.36 23.45 20.55
CA GLY A 4 36.42 22.04 20.14
C GLY A 4 35.04 21.38 20.10
N PHE A 5 34.11 21.80 20.97
CA PHE A 5 32.75 21.26 20.98
C PHE A 5 31.95 21.77 19.77
N LEU A 6 32.14 23.04 19.40
CA LEU A 6 31.52 23.61 18.19
C LEU A 6 32.04 22.95 16.90
N GLY A 7 33.35 22.68 16.82
CA GLY A 7 33.94 21.98 15.67
C GLY A 7 33.49 20.52 15.56
N PHE A 8 33.39 19.81 16.69
CA PHE A 8 32.86 18.44 16.71
C PHE A 8 31.37 18.40 16.34
N ALA A 9 30.57 19.35 16.83
CA ALA A 9 29.17 19.47 16.47
C ALA A 9 29.00 19.78 14.97
N LEU A 10 29.80 20.68 14.41
CA LEU A 10 29.74 21.01 12.98
C LEU A 10 30.23 19.84 12.10
N PHE A 11 31.25 19.10 12.55
CA PHE A 11 31.72 17.89 11.87
C PHE A 11 30.65 16.79 11.88
N LEU A 12 29.99 16.55 13.01
CA LEU A 12 28.85 15.63 13.07
C LEU A 12 27.70 16.11 12.17
N PHE A 13 27.44 17.41 12.10
CA PHE A 13 26.36 17.97 11.28
C PHE A 13 26.65 17.83 9.77
N LEU A 14 27.88 18.11 9.31
CA LEU A 14 28.26 17.97 7.91
C LEU A 14 28.46 16.51 7.49
N SER A 15 28.94 15.64 8.38
CA SER A 15 29.12 14.21 8.08
C SER A 15 27.81 13.42 8.14
N LEU A 16 26.79 13.87 8.87
CA LEU A 16 25.44 13.27 8.84
C LEU A 16 24.66 13.56 7.57
N ASP A 17 24.97 14.65 6.86
CA ASP A 17 24.24 15.03 5.64
C ASP A 17 24.82 14.37 4.37
N LEU A 18 26.00 13.73 4.43
CA LEU A 18 26.66 13.14 3.26
C LEU A 18 26.31 11.66 3.00
N ASP A 19 25.31 11.09 3.67
CA ASP A 19 24.83 9.73 3.39
C ASP A 19 23.31 9.63 3.19
N GLN A 20 22.66 10.70 2.70
CA GLN A 20 21.36 10.55 2.01
C GLN A 20 21.55 10.15 0.54
N GLY A 21 22.35 9.10 0.34
CA GLY A 21 22.23 8.16 -0.77
C GLY A 21 21.16 7.11 -0.50
N SER A 22 20.06 7.49 0.15
CA SER A 22 18.88 6.64 0.35
C SER A 22 17.67 7.35 -0.24
N PRO A 23 16.96 6.76 -1.22
CA PRO A 23 15.73 7.34 -1.74
C PRO A 23 14.67 7.25 -0.63
N SER A 24 14.52 8.34 0.12
CA SER A 24 13.32 8.58 0.93
C SER A 24 12.15 8.72 -0.05
N SER A 25 11.40 7.64 -0.21
CA SER A 25 10.16 7.57 -0.99
C SER A 25 9.10 8.48 -0.38
N ALA A 26 9.16 9.76 -0.71
CA ALA A 26 8.12 10.74 -0.45
C ALA A 26 7.98 11.65 -1.67
N SER A 27 7.60 11.06 -2.80
CA SER A 27 7.07 11.80 -3.95
C SER A 27 5.55 11.65 -3.96
N ALA A 28 4.89 12.80 -3.74
CA ALA A 28 3.48 13.01 -3.97
C ALA A 28 3.05 12.42 -5.33
N ALA A 29 1.83 11.88 -5.38
CA ALA A 29 1.24 11.27 -6.56
C ALA A 29 1.31 12.18 -7.79
N SER A 30 2.39 12.07 -8.57
CA SER A 30 2.43 12.50 -9.95
C SER A 30 1.72 11.42 -10.75
N SER A 31 0.50 11.73 -11.19
CA SER A 31 -0.25 10.97 -12.19
C SER A 31 0.49 11.01 -13.54
N SER A 32 1.62 10.33 -13.63
CA SER A 32 2.32 10.04 -14.88
C SER A 32 2.06 8.59 -15.21
N SER A 33 1.11 8.37 -16.12
CA SER A 33 0.70 7.09 -16.70
C SER A 33 1.79 6.46 -17.56
N THR A 34 2.96 6.23 -16.98
CA THR A 34 3.88 5.18 -17.44
C THR A 34 3.37 3.90 -16.79
N SER A 35 3.34 2.78 -17.52
CA SER A 35 3.09 1.45 -16.96
C SER A 35 4.25 1.08 -16.03
N GLN A 36 4.33 1.75 -14.89
CA GLN A 36 5.24 1.44 -13.80
C GLN A 36 4.80 0.07 -13.30
N ASN A 37 5.72 -0.89 -13.33
CA ASN A 37 5.53 -2.14 -12.64
C ASN A 37 5.48 -1.80 -11.15
N VAL A 38 4.27 -1.62 -10.61
CA VAL A 38 4.06 -1.33 -9.20
C VAL A 38 4.29 -2.63 -8.46
N GLU A 39 5.37 -2.67 -7.68
CA GLU A 39 5.64 -3.80 -6.80
C GLU A 39 4.54 -3.91 -5.73
N ILE A 40 4.04 -5.14 -5.51
CA ILE A 40 3.00 -5.43 -4.52
C ILE A 40 3.64 -6.21 -3.38
N THR A 41 3.61 -5.65 -2.17
CA THR A 41 4.12 -6.28 -0.95
C THR A 41 2.96 -6.66 -0.01
N TYR A 42 3.20 -7.55 0.96
CA TYR A 42 2.24 -7.82 2.04
C TYR A 42 1.87 -6.52 2.78
N GLY A 43 0.58 -6.38 3.11
CA GLY A 43 -0.01 -5.16 3.66
C GLY A 43 -0.52 -4.19 2.60
N THR A 44 -0.23 -4.41 1.31
CA THR A 44 -0.79 -3.57 0.22
C THR A 44 -2.30 -3.72 0.16
N VAL A 45 -2.99 -2.58 0.03
CA VAL A 45 -4.45 -2.52 -0.20
C VAL A 45 -4.70 -2.19 -1.67
N LEU A 46 -5.52 -3.00 -2.33
CA LEU A 46 -5.81 -2.87 -3.77
C LEU A 46 -7.28 -3.15 -4.10
N LYS A 47 -7.70 -2.76 -5.31
CA LYS A 47 -9.02 -3.11 -5.87
C LYS A 47 -8.80 -4.02 -7.08
N LEU A 48 -9.43 -5.19 -7.06
CA LEU A 48 -9.36 -6.16 -8.14
C LEU A 48 -10.45 -5.86 -9.17
N MET A 49 -10.07 -5.48 -10.39
CA MET A 49 -11.02 -5.16 -11.47
C MET A 49 -11.01 -6.26 -12.54
N HIS A 50 -12.20 -6.77 -12.87
CA HIS A 50 -12.36 -7.70 -13.97
C HIS A 50 -12.12 -6.99 -15.32
N GLU A 51 -11.26 -7.59 -16.17
CA GLU A 51 -10.76 -6.94 -17.38
C GLU A 51 -11.86 -6.54 -18.37
N LYS A 52 -12.84 -7.43 -18.61
CA LYS A 52 -13.89 -7.21 -19.63
C LYS A 52 -15.03 -6.33 -19.15
N THR A 53 -15.57 -6.61 -17.97
CA THR A 53 -16.76 -5.89 -17.44
C THR A 53 -16.40 -4.65 -16.64
N LYS A 54 -15.13 -4.48 -16.25
CA LYS A 54 -14.64 -3.40 -15.39
C LYS A 54 -15.28 -3.36 -13.99
N PHE A 55 -15.92 -4.44 -13.57
CA PHE A 55 -16.49 -4.57 -12.23
C PHE A 55 -15.39 -4.92 -11.23
N ARG A 56 -15.50 -4.41 -10.00
CA ARG A 56 -14.54 -4.70 -8.93
C ARG A 56 -15.05 -5.81 -8.03
N LEU A 57 -14.13 -6.65 -7.54
CA LEU A 57 -14.44 -7.64 -6.53
C LEU A 57 -14.89 -6.93 -5.25
N HIS A 58 -16.03 -7.33 -4.71
CA HIS A 58 -16.74 -6.62 -3.64
C HIS A 58 -17.32 -7.60 -2.62
N SER A 59 -17.16 -7.33 -1.32
CA SER A 59 -17.72 -8.16 -0.24
C SER A 59 -18.84 -7.43 0.49
N HIS A 60 -20.02 -8.04 0.59
CA HIS A 60 -21.15 -7.43 1.30
C HIS A 60 -22.11 -8.48 1.84
N ASP A 61 -22.96 -8.03 2.77
CA ASP A 61 -24.01 -8.83 3.37
C ASP A 61 -25.11 -9.09 2.33
N VAL A 62 -25.09 -10.31 1.76
CA VAL A 62 -26.21 -10.83 0.97
C VAL A 62 -26.65 -12.13 1.62
N PRO A 63 -27.89 -12.18 2.14
CA PRO A 63 -28.43 -13.41 2.68
C PRO A 63 -28.83 -14.32 1.51
N TYR A 64 -28.01 -15.33 1.20
CA TYR A 64 -28.51 -16.48 0.46
C TYR A 64 -29.37 -17.32 1.40
N GLY A 65 -30.53 -17.79 0.93
CA GLY A 65 -31.52 -18.50 1.77
C GLY A 65 -31.03 -19.83 2.36
N SER A 66 -29.84 -20.29 2.01
CA SER A 66 -29.14 -21.46 2.55
C SER A 66 -27.62 -21.29 2.36
N GLY A 67 -26.80 -22.07 3.08
CA GLY A 67 -25.33 -22.07 2.93
C GLY A 67 -24.59 -21.72 4.22
N SER A 68 -23.39 -21.15 4.09
CA SER A 68 -22.48 -20.89 5.22
C SER A 68 -22.86 -19.68 6.08
N GLY A 69 -23.77 -18.81 5.61
CA GLY A 69 -24.16 -17.57 6.31
C GLY A 69 -23.09 -16.48 6.33
N GLN A 70 -21.99 -16.65 5.58
CA GLN A 70 -20.92 -15.67 5.46
C GLN A 70 -21.25 -14.60 4.40
N GLN A 71 -20.44 -13.53 4.36
CA GLN A 71 -20.58 -12.50 3.33
C GLN A 71 -20.45 -13.06 1.92
N SER A 72 -21.17 -12.44 0.99
CA SER A 72 -21.09 -12.76 -0.42
C SER A 72 -19.96 -11.96 -1.08
N VAL A 73 -19.32 -12.57 -2.08
CA VAL A 73 -18.32 -11.91 -2.91
C VAL A 73 -18.86 -11.80 -4.34
N THR A 74 -19.02 -10.58 -4.84
CA THR A 74 -19.63 -10.30 -6.14
C THR A 74 -18.80 -9.27 -6.94
N GLY A 75 -19.19 -9.05 -8.20
CA GLY A 75 -18.66 -7.96 -9.02
C GLY A 75 -19.54 -6.73 -8.90
N PHE A 76 -18.98 -5.61 -8.43
CA PHE A 76 -19.70 -4.36 -8.25
C PHE A 76 -19.23 -3.28 -9.25
N PRO A 77 -20.14 -2.54 -9.91
CA PRO A 77 -19.78 -1.56 -10.93
C PRO A 77 -19.20 -0.26 -10.37
N ASN A 78 -19.53 0.13 -9.13
CA ASN A 78 -19.05 1.39 -8.55
C ASN A 78 -17.53 1.34 -8.33
N VAL A 79 -16.84 2.43 -8.70
CA VAL A 79 -15.38 2.54 -8.53
C VAL A 79 -15.01 2.83 -7.08
N ASP A 80 -15.78 3.69 -6.43
CA ASP A 80 -15.45 4.34 -5.15
C ASP A 80 -16.15 3.68 -3.97
N ASP A 81 -16.26 2.36 -4.04
CA ASP A 81 -16.85 1.56 -2.99
C ASP A 81 -15.78 1.01 -2.03
N SER A 82 -16.04 1.12 -0.73
CA SER A 82 -15.11 0.69 0.34
C SER A 82 -15.06 -0.82 0.51
N ASN A 83 -16.13 -1.53 0.18
CA ASN A 83 -16.21 -2.98 0.25
C ASN A 83 -15.45 -3.67 -0.90
N SER A 84 -14.90 -2.89 -1.83
CA SER A 84 -14.02 -3.36 -2.89
C SER A 84 -12.52 -3.28 -2.57
N TYR A 85 -12.13 -2.85 -1.36
CA TYR A 85 -10.74 -2.88 -0.91
C TYR A 85 -10.36 -4.25 -0.37
N TRP A 86 -9.23 -4.79 -0.88
CA TRP A 86 -8.67 -6.06 -0.46
C TRP A 86 -7.25 -5.87 0.03
N VAL A 87 -6.90 -6.53 1.14
CA VAL A 87 -5.54 -6.52 1.70
C VAL A 87 -4.82 -7.80 1.31
N PHE A 88 -3.59 -7.66 0.80
CA PHE A 88 -2.73 -8.81 0.58
C PHE A 88 -2.00 -9.15 1.88
N SER A 89 -2.44 -10.20 2.58
CA SER A 89 -1.83 -10.63 3.85
C SER A 89 -0.97 -11.86 3.66
N PHE A 90 0.16 -11.90 4.36
CA PHE A 90 0.90 -13.14 4.55
C PHE A 90 0.07 -14.06 5.45
N PHE A 91 0.03 -15.34 5.11
CA PHE A 91 -0.54 -16.38 5.96
C PHE A 91 0.55 -17.39 6.30
N LEU A 92 0.97 -17.41 7.56
CA LEU A 92 1.83 -18.48 8.07
C LEU A 92 0.94 -19.60 8.59
N SER A 93 0.86 -20.69 7.82
CA SER A 93 0.28 -21.92 8.35
C SER A 93 1.29 -22.56 9.29
N LEU A 94 1.14 -22.36 10.59
CA LEU A 94 1.86 -23.14 11.60
C LEU A 94 1.19 -24.53 11.69
N LEU A 95 1.60 -25.43 10.81
CA LEU A 95 1.42 -26.88 10.91
C LEU A 95 2.80 -27.52 11.02
#